data_AF-A0A533RVC7-F1
#
_entry.id   AF-A0A533RVC7-F1
#
_cell.length_a   1.000
_cell.length_b   1.000
_cell.length_c   1.000
_cell.angle_alpha   90.00
_cell.angle_beta   90.00
_cell.angle_gamma   90.00
#
_symmetry.space_group_name_H-M   'P 1'
#
loop_
_entity.id
_entity.type
_entity.pdbx_description
1 polymer ?
#
loop_
_entity_poly.entity_id
_entity_poly.type
_entity_poly.pdbx_seq_one_letter_code
_entity_poly.pdbx_strand_id
1 'polypeptide(L)'
;MTVNRDNDCPEGAHLDGPPTLYECPTCLYIGHDVRYARGEQPCPACHTVSANWRKMPAERLRRFDERIRVHHKSGDSEVVVILVATFLETVLEDLLARMMQAQGAGTKVIALTLDTERSIGLRIGKLFPALAGESFEDVAAEVGYREFPRRWRDMRSARNAFIHGESFDNPRETLDHRTACEAMSLLDQAYELFILMNNRFVANGGTRRKAGR
;
A
#
# COMPACT_ATOMS: atom_id res chain seq x y z
N MET A 1 28.64 -26.24 -15.01
CA MET A 1 27.95 -25.11 -14.34
C MET A 1 26.49 -25.16 -14.75
N THR A 2 25.67 -25.82 -13.94
CA THR A 2 24.21 -25.88 -14.12
C THR A 2 23.63 -24.56 -13.63
N VAL A 3 23.02 -23.80 -14.52
CA VAL A 3 22.24 -22.60 -14.18
C VAL A 3 20.99 -23.09 -13.43
N ASN A 4 20.90 -22.75 -12.14
CA ASN A 4 19.75 -23.08 -11.30
C ASN A 4 18.54 -22.30 -11.81
N ARG A 5 17.68 -22.96 -12.60
CA ARG A 5 16.46 -22.39 -13.18
C ARG A 5 15.30 -22.28 -12.19
N ASP A 6 15.49 -22.70 -10.95
CA ASP A 6 14.46 -22.65 -9.89
C ASP A 6 14.41 -21.30 -9.13
N ASN A 7 15.22 -20.32 -9.54
CA ASN A 7 15.33 -19.01 -8.89
C ASN A 7 14.65 -17.87 -9.66
N ASP A 8 13.98 -18.14 -10.77
CA ASP A 8 13.28 -17.08 -11.50
C ASP A 8 11.93 -16.81 -10.82
N CYS A 9 11.75 -15.57 -10.35
CA CYS A 9 10.43 -15.10 -9.92
C CYS A 9 9.46 -15.29 -11.09
N PRO A 10 8.21 -15.74 -10.84
CA PRO A 10 7.21 -15.86 -11.90
C PRO A 10 7.10 -14.54 -12.65
N GLU A 11 7.05 -14.60 -13.98
CA GLU A 11 7.06 -13.42 -14.87
C GLU A 11 6.03 -12.38 -14.45
N GLY A 12 6.52 -11.37 -13.74
CA GLY A 12 5.81 -10.15 -13.38
C GLY A 12 6.81 -9.01 -13.53
N ALA A 13 6.39 -7.93 -14.19
CA ALA A 13 7.23 -6.75 -14.34
C ALA A 13 7.50 -6.14 -12.96
N HIS A 14 8.63 -6.48 -12.35
CA HIS A 14 9.08 -5.82 -11.14
C HIS A 14 9.54 -4.41 -11.49
N LEU A 15 9.13 -3.43 -10.69
CA LEU A 15 9.62 -2.06 -10.86
C LEU A 15 11.12 -2.02 -10.53
N ASP A 16 11.89 -1.24 -11.29
CA ASP A 16 13.32 -1.01 -11.02
C ASP A 16 13.56 -0.22 -9.70
N GLY A 17 12.50 0.35 -9.12
CA GLY A 17 12.51 1.09 -7.87
C GLY A 17 11.13 1.64 -7.49
N PRO A 18 11.01 2.33 -6.34
CA PRO A 18 9.76 2.97 -5.95
C PRO A 18 9.32 3.99 -7.01
N PRO A 19 8.03 3.99 -7.43
CA PRO A 19 7.54 4.97 -8.38
C PRO A 19 7.61 6.37 -7.76
N THR A 20 7.88 7.38 -8.61
CA THR A 20 7.75 8.78 -8.20
C THR A 20 6.36 9.27 -8.56
N LEU A 21 5.58 9.61 -7.54
CA LEU A 21 4.21 10.11 -7.66
C LEU A 21 4.13 11.55 -7.16
N TYR A 22 3.06 12.22 -7.55
CA TYR A 22 2.79 13.61 -7.21
C TYR A 22 1.41 13.74 -6.58
N GLU A 23 1.36 14.41 -5.44
CA GLU A 23 0.14 14.64 -4.67
C GLU A 23 -0.25 16.12 -4.67
N CYS A 24 -1.51 16.38 -4.98
CA CYS A 24 -2.10 17.71 -4.99
C CYS A 24 -2.21 18.26 -3.55
N PRO A 25 -1.68 19.46 -3.26
CA PRO A 25 -1.72 20.02 -1.91
C PRO A 25 -3.12 20.44 -1.45
N THR A 26 -4.08 20.54 -2.38
CA THR A 26 -5.44 21.05 -2.11
C THR A 26 -6.42 19.93 -1.80
N CYS A 27 -6.44 18.87 -2.61
CA CYS A 27 -7.40 17.76 -2.47
C CYS A 27 -6.75 16.39 -2.25
N LEU A 28 -5.41 16.32 -2.17
CA LEU A 28 -4.68 15.07 -1.96
C LEU A 28 -4.82 14.04 -3.11
N TYR A 29 -5.27 14.45 -4.30
CA TYR A 29 -5.21 13.62 -5.51
C TYR A 29 -3.76 13.24 -5.82
N ILE A 30 -3.52 11.97 -6.15
CA ILE A 30 -2.20 11.44 -6.50
C ILE A 30 -2.17 11.04 -7.98
N GLY A 31 -1.11 11.43 -8.69
CA GLY A 31 -0.89 11.04 -10.09
C GLY A 31 0.57 10.80 -10.43
N HIS A 32 0.80 10.21 -11.61
CA HIS A 32 2.13 9.86 -12.12
C HIS A 32 2.77 10.95 -13.00
N ASP A 33 2.01 11.97 -13.41
CA ASP A 33 2.47 12.93 -14.41
C ASP A 33 3.46 13.94 -13.83
N VAL A 34 4.69 13.95 -14.35
CA VAL A 34 5.74 14.90 -13.95
C VAL A 34 5.35 16.36 -14.18
N ARG A 35 4.41 16.63 -15.11
CA ARG A 35 3.88 17.97 -15.38
C ARG A 35 3.19 18.57 -14.15
N TYR A 36 2.65 17.73 -13.25
CA TYR A 36 2.13 18.19 -11.96
C TYR A 36 3.22 18.86 -11.11
N ALA A 37 4.42 18.26 -11.05
CA ALA A 37 5.55 18.81 -10.30
C ALA A 37 6.03 20.17 -10.83
N ARG A 38 5.76 20.46 -12.10
CA ARG A 38 6.13 21.71 -12.78
C ARG A 38 5.02 22.75 -12.74
N GLY A 39 3.84 22.42 -12.21
CA GLY A 39 2.66 23.27 -12.25
C GLY A 39 2.09 23.48 -13.65
N GLU A 40 2.43 22.61 -14.61
CA GLU A 40 2.01 22.72 -16.01
C GLU A 40 0.61 22.13 -16.26
N GLN A 41 0.10 21.32 -15.32
CA GLN A 41 -1.19 20.64 -15.44
C GLN A 41 -2.07 20.89 -14.21
N PRO A 42 -3.35 21.29 -14.38
CA PRO A 42 -4.28 21.41 -13.27
C PRO A 42 -4.57 20.04 -12.65
N CYS A 43 -4.86 20.02 -11.35
CA CYS A 43 -5.31 18.80 -10.67
C CYS A 43 -6.61 18.27 -11.33
N PRO A 44 -6.69 16.98 -11.72
CA PRO A 44 -7.91 16.43 -12.33
C PRO A 44 -9.14 16.45 -11.41
N ALA A 45 -8.92 16.42 -10.09
CA ALA A 45 -10.00 16.35 -9.11
C ALA A 45 -10.51 17.72 -8.66
N CYS A 46 -9.63 18.70 -8.43
CA CYS A 46 -10.02 20.02 -7.91
C CYS A 46 -9.67 21.19 -8.84
N HIS A 47 -9.10 20.92 -10.00
CA HIS A 47 -8.67 21.89 -11.03
C HIS A 47 -7.68 22.97 -10.56
N THR A 48 -7.16 22.88 -9.33
CA THR A 48 -6.14 23.79 -8.83
C THR A 48 -4.84 23.57 -9.58
N VAL A 49 -4.28 24.66 -10.09
CA VAL A 49 -2.90 24.72 -10.61
C VAL A 49 -2.01 25.16 -9.45
N SER A 50 -1.02 24.36 -9.13
CA SER A 50 -0.04 24.65 -8.07
C SER A 50 1.31 24.14 -8.51
N ALA A 51 2.37 24.89 -8.22
CA ALA A 51 3.75 24.40 -8.36
C ALA A 51 4.21 23.57 -7.15
N ASN A 52 3.39 23.46 -6.09
CA ASN A 52 3.76 22.87 -4.81
C ASN A 52 3.21 21.44 -4.62
N TRP A 53 3.16 20.65 -5.70
CA TRP A 53 2.80 19.23 -5.57
C TRP A 53 3.83 18.50 -4.72
N ARG A 54 3.35 17.68 -3.79
CA ARG A 54 4.22 16.91 -2.89
C ARG A 54 4.63 15.62 -3.57
N LYS A 55 5.87 15.18 -3.39
CA LYS A 55 6.31 13.86 -3.85
C LYS A 55 5.72 12.76 -2.94
N MET A 56 5.24 11.69 -3.56
CA MET A 56 4.70 10.49 -2.91
C MET A 56 5.35 9.23 -3.52
N PRO A 57 5.57 8.16 -2.75
CA PRO A 57 5.47 8.11 -1.30
C PRO A 57 6.51 9.02 -0.63
N ALA A 58 6.36 9.28 0.67
CA ALA A 58 7.33 10.06 1.43
C ALA A 58 8.74 9.46 1.29
N GLU A 59 9.77 10.31 1.33
CA GLU A 59 11.16 9.89 1.11
C GLU A 59 11.61 8.73 2.03
N ARG A 60 11.11 8.69 3.26
CA ARG A 60 11.33 7.57 4.19
C ARG A 60 10.81 6.24 3.65
N LEU A 61 9.61 6.22 3.06
CA LEU A 61 9.02 5.01 2.46
C LEU A 61 9.75 4.61 1.19
N ARG A 62 10.18 5.57 0.36
CA ARG A 62 11.00 5.29 -0.83
C ARG A 62 12.30 4.57 -0.48
N ARG A 63 13.04 5.08 0.52
CA ARG A 63 14.24 4.42 1.03
C ARG A 63 13.94 3.07 1.67
N PHE A 64 12.74 2.90 2.22
CA PHE A 64 12.34 1.61 2.77
C PHE A 64 12.13 0.57 1.67
N ASP A 65 11.40 0.91 0.61
CA ASP A 65 11.24 0.10 -0.61
C ASP A 65 12.60 -0.24 -1.24
N GLU A 66 13.48 0.75 -1.41
CA GLU A 66 14.82 0.53 -1.96
C GLU A 66 15.62 -0.52 -1.16
N ARG A 67 15.55 -0.48 0.17
CA ARG A 67 16.18 -1.51 1.02
C ARG A 67 15.56 -2.89 0.83
N ILE A 68 14.23 -2.98 0.68
CA ILE A 68 13.55 -4.24 0.37
C ILE A 68 14.10 -4.84 -0.92
N ARG A 69 14.22 -4.01 -1.97
CA ARG A 69 14.77 -4.44 -3.27
C ARG A 69 16.23 -4.87 -3.18
N VAL A 70 17.04 -4.23 -2.35
CA VAL A 70 18.43 -4.66 -2.08
C VAL A 70 18.45 -6.05 -1.45
N HIS A 71 17.66 -6.29 -0.39
CA HIS A 71 17.56 -7.61 0.23
C HIS A 71 17.07 -8.70 -0.72
N HIS A 72 16.12 -8.36 -1.60
CA HIS A 72 15.64 -9.28 -2.63
C HIS A 72 16.75 -9.68 -3.61
N LYS A 73 17.56 -8.71 -4.07
CA LYS A 73 18.72 -8.98 -4.93
C LYS A 73 19.79 -9.82 -4.23
N SER A 74 19.91 -9.69 -2.91
CA SER A 74 20.84 -10.48 -2.09
C SER A 74 20.34 -11.90 -1.75
N GLY A 75 19.07 -12.22 -2.03
CA GLY A 75 18.48 -13.52 -1.74
C GLY A 75 17.95 -13.68 -0.32
N ASP A 76 17.82 -12.59 0.45
CA ASP A 76 17.38 -12.61 1.85
C ASP A 76 15.85 -12.77 1.96
N SER A 77 15.33 -13.93 1.58
CA SER A 77 13.88 -14.17 1.36
C SER A 77 13.02 -13.86 2.60
N GLU A 78 13.46 -14.29 3.78
CA GLU A 78 12.75 -14.04 5.05
C GLU A 78 12.68 -12.54 5.37
N VAL A 79 13.79 -11.83 5.17
CA VAL A 79 13.87 -10.38 5.37
C VAL A 79 12.92 -9.67 4.41
N VAL A 80 12.93 -10.03 3.12
CA VAL A 80 12.05 -9.45 2.11
C VAL A 80 10.59 -9.58 2.52
N VAL A 81 10.13 -10.78 2.88
CA VAL A 81 8.73 -11.02 3.26
C VAL A 81 8.32 -10.19 4.48
N ILE A 82 9.18 -10.13 5.51
CA ILE A 82 8.90 -9.34 6.72
C ILE A 82 8.82 -7.84 6.40
N LEU A 83 9.78 -7.34 5.63
CA LEU A 83 9.84 -5.91 5.31
C LEU A 83 8.71 -5.49 4.37
N VAL A 84 8.37 -6.30 3.35
CA VAL A 84 7.19 -6.06 2.50
C VAL A 84 5.92 -6.07 3.33
N ALA A 85 5.72 -7.05 4.21
CA ALA A 85 4.52 -7.10 5.04
C ALA A 85 4.39 -5.81 5.88
N THR A 86 5.48 -5.38 6.50
CA THR A 86 5.55 -4.12 7.26
C THR A 86 5.24 -2.91 6.38
N PHE A 87 5.75 -2.88 5.15
CA PHE A 87 5.50 -1.82 4.17
C PHE A 87 4.02 -1.73 3.82
N LEU A 88 3.39 -2.85 3.44
CA LEU A 88 1.97 -2.91 3.08
C LEU A 88 1.07 -2.48 4.24
N GLU A 89 1.41 -2.90 5.46
CA GLU A 89 0.70 -2.48 6.68
C GLU A 89 0.82 -0.97 6.93
N THR A 90 2.00 -0.40 6.70
CA THR A 90 2.24 1.05 6.80
C THR A 90 1.45 1.83 5.77
N VAL A 91 1.40 1.34 4.52
CA VAL A 91 0.65 1.98 3.43
C VAL A 91 -0.86 1.92 3.69
N LEU A 92 -1.37 0.80 4.20
CA LEU A 92 -2.78 0.70 4.62
C LEU A 92 -3.09 1.69 5.75
N GLU A 93 -2.21 1.79 6.76
CA GLU A 93 -2.39 2.72 7.87
C GLU A 93 -2.45 4.18 7.39
N ASP A 94 -1.54 4.56 6.48
CA ASP A 94 -1.55 5.89 5.85
C ASP A 94 -2.85 6.14 5.08
N LEU A 95 -3.34 5.16 4.30
CA LEU A 95 -4.61 5.28 3.58
C LEU A 95 -5.79 5.53 4.54
N LEU A 96 -5.87 4.76 5.62
CA LEU A 96 -6.93 4.90 6.62
C LEU A 96 -6.86 6.25 7.33
N ALA A 97 -5.66 6.69 7.72
CA ALA A 97 -5.45 8.02 8.29
C ALA A 97 -5.95 9.12 7.35
N ARG A 98 -5.63 9.03 6.05
CA ARG A 98 -6.07 9.98 5.02
C ARG A 98 -7.58 9.97 4.83
N MET A 99 -8.21 8.79 4.81
CA MET A 99 -9.67 8.68 4.73
C MET A 99 -10.36 9.31 5.95
N MET A 100 -9.86 9.02 7.16
CA MET A 100 -10.37 9.63 8.39
C MET A 100 -10.21 11.16 8.36
N GLN A 101 -9.06 11.66 7.92
CA GLN A 101 -8.80 13.09 7.79
C GLN A 101 -9.74 13.74 6.77
N ALA A 102 -9.98 13.09 5.62
CA ALA A 102 -10.94 13.56 4.61
C ALA A 102 -12.39 13.62 5.15
N GLN A 103 -12.71 12.79 6.14
CA GLN A 103 -13.98 12.84 6.87
C GLN A 103 -14.01 13.84 8.03
N GLY A 104 -12.92 14.60 8.25
CA GLY A 104 -12.83 15.64 9.26
C GLY A 104 -12.35 15.16 10.64
N ALA A 105 -11.81 13.93 10.74
CA ALA A 105 -11.22 13.47 11.99
C ALA A 105 -9.97 14.30 12.34
N GLY A 106 -9.88 14.74 13.60
CA GLY A 106 -8.69 15.41 14.10
C GLY A 106 -7.50 14.45 14.29
N THR A 107 -6.28 14.97 14.21
CA THR A 107 -5.04 14.17 14.30
C THR A 107 -4.96 13.29 15.56
N LYS A 108 -5.42 13.79 16.71
CA LYS A 108 -5.47 13.01 17.97
C LYS A 108 -6.39 11.79 17.88
N VAL A 109 -7.55 11.93 17.21
CA VAL A 109 -8.52 10.84 17.04
C VAL A 109 -7.96 9.78 16.10
N ILE A 110 -7.32 10.22 15.01
CA ILE A 110 -6.65 9.33 14.07
C ILE A 110 -5.58 8.50 14.78
N ALA A 111 -4.67 9.16 15.50
CA ALA A 111 -3.60 8.48 16.24
C ALA A 111 -4.17 7.46 17.25
N LEU A 112 -5.13 7.87 18.09
CA LEU A 112 -5.75 6.98 19.07
C LEU A 112 -6.43 5.77 18.42
N THR A 113 -7.14 5.97 17.31
CA THR A 113 -7.86 4.90 16.61
C THR A 113 -6.87 3.89 16.03
N LEU A 114 -5.84 4.35 15.34
CA LEU A 114 -4.86 3.49 14.68
C LEU A 114 -3.95 2.78 15.70
N ASP A 115 -3.65 3.41 16.84
CA ASP A 115 -2.90 2.79 17.95
C ASP A 115 -3.70 1.68 18.66
N THR A 116 -5.02 1.85 18.77
CA THR A 116 -5.90 0.89 19.46
C THR A 116 -6.16 -0.34 18.59
N GLU A 117 -6.40 -0.13 17.29
CA GLU A 117 -6.66 -1.19 16.33
C GLU A 117 -5.35 -1.81 15.81
N ARG A 118 -4.63 -2.54 16.66
CA ARG A 118 -3.34 -3.15 16.31
C ARG A 118 -3.42 -4.26 15.26
N SER A 119 -4.59 -4.88 15.11
CA SER A 119 -4.76 -5.97 14.15
C SER A 119 -5.11 -5.45 12.77
N ILE A 120 -4.27 -5.75 11.79
CA ILE A 120 -4.54 -5.48 10.37
C ILE A 120 -5.86 -6.12 9.92
N GLY A 121 -6.22 -7.29 10.47
CA GLY A 121 -7.51 -7.92 10.20
C GLY A 121 -8.70 -7.04 10.61
N LEU A 122 -8.62 -6.35 11.75
CA LEU A 122 -9.67 -5.42 12.19
C LEU A 122 -9.67 -4.13 11.36
N ARG A 123 -8.48 -3.62 11.00
CA ARG A 123 -8.37 -2.46 10.12
C ARG A 123 -9.01 -2.69 8.75
N ILE A 124 -8.75 -3.83 8.12
CA ILE A 124 -9.34 -4.21 6.82
C ILE A 124 -10.82 -4.59 6.97
N GLY A 125 -11.17 -5.40 7.97
CA GLY A 125 -12.51 -5.99 8.08
C GLY A 125 -13.56 -5.10 8.75
N LYS A 126 -13.15 -4.04 9.47
CA LYS A 126 -14.07 -3.15 10.17
C LYS A 126 -13.83 -1.68 9.86
N LEU A 127 -12.61 -1.19 10.08
CA LEU A 127 -12.33 0.24 9.96
C LEU A 127 -12.42 0.72 8.51
N PHE A 128 -11.85 -0.02 7.56
CA PHE A 128 -11.95 0.32 6.13
C PHE A 128 -13.43 0.37 5.66
N PRO A 129 -14.26 -0.67 5.87
CA PRO A 129 -15.69 -0.60 5.53
C PRO A 129 -16.44 0.54 6.20
N ALA A 130 -16.15 0.84 7.48
CA ALA A 130 -16.76 1.96 8.17
C ALA A 130 -16.44 3.31 7.52
N LEU A 131 -15.26 3.44 6.90
CA LEU A 131 -14.83 4.67 6.21
C LEU A 131 -15.25 4.69 4.73
N ALA A 132 -15.17 3.56 4.03
CA ALA A 132 -15.43 3.46 2.60
C ALA A 132 -16.90 3.22 2.25
N GLY A 133 -17.67 2.60 3.15
CA GLY A 133 -19.02 2.08 2.89
C GLY A 133 -19.05 0.74 2.13
N GLU A 134 -17.89 0.17 1.83
CA GLU A 134 -17.68 -1.01 0.99
C GLU A 134 -16.54 -1.87 1.55
N SER A 135 -16.51 -3.17 1.24
CA SER A 135 -15.41 -4.02 1.70
C SER A 135 -14.10 -3.71 0.94
N PHE A 136 -12.95 -3.97 1.57
CA PHE A 136 -11.66 -3.77 0.92
C PHE A 136 -11.50 -4.69 -0.30
N GLU A 137 -12.01 -5.92 -0.18
CA GLU A 137 -12.04 -6.93 -1.25
C GLU A 137 -12.83 -6.47 -2.47
N ASP A 138 -14.03 -5.89 -2.27
CA ASP A 138 -14.87 -5.41 -3.37
C ASP A 138 -14.20 -4.24 -4.10
N VAL A 139 -13.66 -3.28 -3.34
CA VAL A 139 -12.94 -2.13 -3.91
C VAL A 139 -11.71 -2.58 -4.69
N ALA A 140 -10.90 -3.48 -4.12
CA ALA A 140 -9.72 -4.00 -4.80
C ALA A 140 -10.10 -4.74 -6.10
N ALA A 141 -11.18 -5.52 -6.08
CA ALA A 141 -11.68 -6.20 -7.27
C ALA A 141 -12.17 -5.22 -8.34
N GLU A 142 -12.90 -4.18 -7.96
CA GLU A 142 -13.43 -3.14 -8.86
C GLU A 142 -12.30 -2.41 -9.60
N VAL A 143 -11.19 -2.13 -8.89
CA VAL A 143 -10.04 -1.42 -9.47
C VAL A 143 -9.00 -2.35 -10.13
N GLY A 144 -9.34 -3.63 -10.33
CA GLY A 144 -8.53 -4.59 -11.11
C GLY A 144 -7.57 -5.49 -10.30
N TYR A 145 -7.55 -5.39 -8.97
CA TYR A 145 -6.66 -6.14 -8.07
C TYR A 145 -7.41 -7.18 -7.23
N ARG A 146 -8.32 -7.94 -7.85
CA ARG A 146 -9.18 -8.94 -7.16
C ARG A 146 -8.41 -9.92 -6.28
N GLU A 147 -7.25 -10.39 -6.74
CA GLU A 147 -6.45 -11.39 -6.01
C GLU A 147 -5.58 -10.79 -4.91
N PHE A 148 -5.37 -9.47 -4.90
CA PHE A 148 -4.46 -8.80 -3.98
C PHE A 148 -4.81 -9.07 -2.50
N PRO A 149 -6.06 -8.90 -2.03
CA PRO A 149 -6.39 -9.14 -0.62
C PRO A 149 -6.13 -10.57 -0.17
N ARG A 150 -6.43 -11.56 -1.03
CA ARG A 150 -6.18 -12.98 -0.74
C ARG A 150 -4.68 -13.26 -0.67
N ARG A 151 -3.93 -12.89 -1.70
CA ARG A 151 -2.46 -13.06 -1.76
C ARG A 151 -1.77 -12.39 -0.57
N TRP A 152 -2.21 -11.18 -0.20
CA TRP A 152 -1.69 -10.48 0.97
C TRP A 152 -2.02 -11.21 2.28
N ARG A 153 -3.23 -11.76 2.41
CA ARG A 153 -3.60 -12.59 3.58
C ARG A 153 -2.73 -13.84 3.66
N ASP A 154 -2.51 -14.52 2.55
CA ASP A 154 -1.68 -15.74 2.48
C ASP A 154 -0.22 -15.43 2.88
N MET A 155 0.35 -14.35 2.35
CA MET A 155 1.70 -13.88 2.72
C MET A 155 1.81 -13.52 4.21
N ARG A 156 0.81 -12.83 4.78
CA ARG A 156 0.79 -12.52 6.22
C ARG A 156 0.68 -13.78 7.07
N SER A 157 -0.12 -14.76 6.66
CA SER A 157 -0.22 -16.05 7.34
C SER A 157 1.12 -16.77 7.32
N ALA A 158 1.81 -16.81 6.18
CA ALA A 158 3.15 -17.40 6.07
C ALA A 158 4.17 -16.72 6.97
N ARG A 159 4.21 -15.37 6.97
CA ARG A 159 5.06 -14.58 7.88
C ARG A 159 4.74 -14.88 9.35
N ASN A 160 3.46 -14.91 9.72
CA ASN A 160 3.06 -15.16 11.11
C ASN A 160 3.44 -16.57 11.57
N ALA A 161 3.26 -17.58 10.72
CA ALA A 161 3.70 -18.95 10.98
C ALA A 161 5.23 -19.07 11.14
N PHE A 162 5.98 -18.26 10.40
CA PHE A 162 7.44 -18.15 10.54
C PHE A 162 7.87 -17.48 11.85
N ILE A 163 7.30 -16.31 12.18
CA ILE A 163 7.69 -15.54 13.37
C ILE A 163 7.23 -16.22 14.67
N HIS A 164 6.03 -16.80 14.67
CA HIS A 164 5.38 -17.28 15.89
C HIS A 164 5.41 -18.81 16.07
N GLY A 165 5.91 -19.56 15.08
CA GLY A 165 6.22 -20.99 15.15
C GLY A 165 5.13 -21.81 15.85
N GLU A 166 5.36 -22.12 17.14
CA GLU A 166 4.57 -23.04 17.97
C GLU A 166 3.11 -22.60 18.24
N SER A 167 2.77 -21.33 18.00
CA SER A 167 1.42 -20.78 18.31
C SER A 167 0.42 -20.89 17.15
N PHE A 168 0.77 -21.51 16.02
CA PHE A 168 -0.08 -21.61 14.83
C PHE A 168 -0.20 -23.03 14.30
N ASP A 169 -1.38 -23.36 13.74
CA ASP A 169 -1.55 -24.57 12.94
C ASP A 169 -0.68 -24.47 11.67
N ASN A 170 0.36 -25.30 11.57
CA ASN A 170 1.41 -25.30 10.53
C ASN A 170 2.54 -24.26 10.72
N PRO A 171 3.43 -24.44 11.72
CA PRO A 171 4.67 -23.66 11.83
C PRO A 171 5.48 -23.73 10.53
N ARG A 172 6.17 -22.64 10.20
CA ARG A 172 7.14 -22.58 9.10
C ARG A 172 8.52 -22.27 9.63
N GLU A 173 9.49 -23.12 9.36
CA GLU A 173 10.88 -22.87 9.76
C GLU A 173 11.57 -21.86 8.84
N THR A 174 11.12 -21.73 7.58
CA THR A 174 11.73 -20.86 6.58
C THR A 174 10.70 -20.18 5.68
N LEU A 175 11.10 -19.07 5.08
CA LEU A 175 10.38 -18.43 3.97
C LEU A 175 11.22 -18.51 2.70
N ASP A 176 10.69 -19.23 1.71
CA ASP A 176 11.42 -19.52 0.47
C ASP A 176 11.44 -18.34 -0.50
N HIS A 177 12.31 -18.46 -1.51
CA HIS A 177 12.47 -17.47 -2.59
C HIS A 177 11.15 -17.17 -3.30
N ARG A 178 10.30 -18.19 -3.48
CA ARG A 178 8.98 -18.03 -4.09
C ARG A 178 8.09 -17.09 -3.27
N THR A 179 8.08 -17.22 -1.95
CA THR A 179 7.32 -16.33 -1.05
C THR A 179 7.87 -14.90 -1.11
N ALA A 180 9.19 -14.73 -1.25
CA ALA A 180 9.80 -13.42 -1.44
C ALA A 180 9.42 -12.76 -2.79
N CYS A 181 9.43 -13.52 -3.89
CA CYS A 181 8.95 -13.03 -5.19
C CYS A 181 7.48 -12.60 -5.14
N GLU A 182 6.64 -13.40 -4.47
CA GLU A 182 5.23 -13.09 -4.26
C GLU A 182 5.05 -11.79 -3.46
N ALA A 183 5.85 -11.60 -2.41
CA ALA A 183 5.89 -10.38 -1.64
C ALA A 183 6.29 -9.16 -2.50
N MET A 184 7.32 -9.29 -3.34
CA MET A 184 7.71 -8.24 -4.28
C MET A 184 6.59 -7.89 -5.28
N SER A 185 5.88 -8.89 -5.79
CA SER A 185 4.70 -8.66 -6.65
C SER A 185 3.60 -7.87 -5.94
N LEU A 186 3.33 -8.17 -4.66
CA LEU A 186 2.39 -7.41 -3.85
C LEU A 186 2.87 -5.98 -3.59
N LEU A 187 4.16 -5.79 -3.33
CA LEU A 187 4.75 -4.46 -3.15
C LEU A 187 4.51 -3.57 -4.37
N ASP A 188 4.77 -4.09 -5.58
CA ASP A 188 4.59 -3.34 -6.82
C ASP A 188 3.11 -2.99 -7.06
N GLN A 189 2.19 -3.93 -6.82
CA GLN A 189 0.75 -3.70 -6.95
C GLN A 189 0.19 -2.71 -5.92
N ALA A 190 0.77 -2.67 -4.71
CA ALA A 190 0.26 -1.85 -3.62
C ALA A 190 0.30 -0.35 -3.91
N TYR A 191 1.27 0.12 -4.70
CA TYR A 191 1.32 1.53 -5.10
C TYR A 191 0.11 1.94 -5.92
N GLU A 192 -0.20 1.20 -6.98
CA GLU A 192 -1.32 1.52 -7.85
C GLU A 192 -2.65 1.36 -7.12
N LEU A 193 -2.82 0.28 -6.35
CA LEU A 193 -4.00 0.07 -5.52
C LEU A 193 -4.21 1.24 -4.53
N PHE A 194 -3.15 1.68 -3.87
CA PHE A 194 -3.19 2.82 -2.95
C PHE A 194 -3.59 4.11 -3.67
N ILE A 195 -3.03 4.39 -4.84
CA ILE A 195 -3.37 5.59 -5.63
C ILE A 195 -4.86 5.60 -5.97
N LEU A 196 -5.36 4.48 -6.49
CA LEU A 196 -6.75 4.33 -6.91
C LEU A 196 -7.71 4.51 -5.72
N MET A 197 -7.40 3.88 -4.58
CA MET A 197 -8.19 4.02 -3.36
C MET A 197 -8.12 5.44 -2.77
N ASN A 198 -6.93 6.04 -2.68
CA ASN A 198 -6.77 7.40 -2.19
C ASN A 198 -7.56 8.38 -3.07
N ASN A 199 -7.45 8.28 -4.39
CA ASN A 199 -8.15 9.20 -5.29
C ASN A 199 -9.67 9.04 -5.17
N ARG A 200 -10.17 7.81 -5.00
CA ARG A 200 -11.60 7.54 -4.78
C ARG A 200 -12.11 8.10 -3.45
N PHE A 201 -11.47 7.75 -2.33
CA PHE A 201 -12.04 7.99 -0.99
C PHE A 201 -11.52 9.25 -0.30
N VAL A 202 -10.34 9.72 -0.67
CA VAL A 202 -9.71 10.91 -0.08
C VAL A 202 -9.98 12.12 -0.99
N ALA A 203 -9.52 12.07 -2.25
CA ALA A 203 -9.63 13.21 -3.15
C ALA A 203 -11.08 13.48 -3.61
N ASN A 204 -11.79 12.43 -4.03
CA ASN A 204 -13.17 12.56 -4.52
C ASN A 204 -14.23 12.37 -3.41
N GLY A 205 -13.88 11.69 -2.31
CA GLY A 205 -14.81 11.47 -1.19
C GLY A 205 -15.12 12.75 -0.41
N GLY A 206 -14.15 13.66 -0.27
CA GLY A 206 -14.34 14.93 0.45
C GLY A 206 -15.20 15.96 -0.32
N THR A 207 -15.21 15.91 -1.65
CA THR A 207 -15.95 16.88 -2.49
C THR A 207 -17.45 16.58 -2.54
N ARG A 208 -17.86 15.30 -2.58
CA ARG A 208 -19.28 14.91 -2.54
C ARG A 208 -20.02 15.37 -1.28
N ARG A 209 -19.34 15.43 -0.13
CA ARG A 209 -19.94 15.89 1.14
C ARG A 209 -20.10 17.41 1.23
N LYS A 210 -19.24 18.20 0.57
CA LYS A 210 -19.37 19.66 0.54
C LYS A 210 -20.53 20.13 -0.34
N ALA A 211 -20.93 19.35 -1.35
CA ALA A 211 -22.07 19.66 -2.21
C ALA A 211 -23.44 19.29 -1.60
N GLY A 212 -23.46 18.52 -0.51
CA GLY A 212 -24.69 18.09 0.19
C GLY A 212 -24.93 18.81 1.53
N ARG A 213 -24.26 19.94 1.78
CA ARG A 213 -24.49 20.82 2.93
C ARG A 213 -24.87 22.21 2.47
#